data_AF-A0A5J6QR56-F1
#
_entry.id   AF-A0A5J6QR56-F1
#
_cell.length_a   1.000
_cell.length_b   1.000
_cell.length_c   1.000
_cell.angle_alpha   90.00
_cell.angle_beta   90.00
_cell.angle_gamma   90.00
#
_symmetry.space_group_name_H-M   'P 1'
#
loop_
_entity.id
_entity.type
_entity.pdbx_description
1 polymer ?
#
loop_
_entity_poly.entity_id
_entity_poly.type
_entity_poly.pdbx_seq_one_letter_code
_entity_poly.pdbx_strand_id
1 'polypeptide(L)'
;MTQYTYDRLWDIDLDTAAHSVRLIKSAPSDAFRYPLLRDLIVTYCRPFTRSSEGHRLSEKLVPPESRQLHAVMIRLRNGQYAHTDRTLHQPKFSWLNLGEGSRLAMSFKSTDHEGLLARLEEVDSLICVLQAKLRDRMRKVQWKLEMSGELNAPESYTTTLRRG
;
A
#
# COMPACT_ATOMS: atom_id res chain seq x y z
N MET A 1 -18.07 -11.84 12.33
CA MET A 1 -16.93 -12.60 11.77
C MET A 1 -16.27 -11.93 10.55
N THR A 2 -17.00 -11.61 9.48
CA THR A 2 -16.44 -11.10 8.20
C THR A 2 -15.49 -9.91 8.33
N GLN A 3 -15.86 -8.87 9.10
CA GLN A 3 -14.99 -7.70 9.29
C GLN A 3 -13.69 -8.04 10.04
N TYR A 4 -13.73 -8.96 11.00
CA TYR A 4 -12.53 -9.41 11.73
C TYR A 4 -11.58 -10.19 10.80
N THR A 5 -12.11 -11.03 9.92
CA THR A 5 -11.32 -11.74 8.91
C THR A 5 -10.62 -10.75 7.97
N TYR A 6 -11.33 -9.73 7.48
CA TYR A 6 -10.71 -8.68 6.66
C TYR A 6 -9.65 -7.89 7.41
N ASP A 7 -9.89 -7.57 8.69
CA ASP A 7 -8.89 -6.89 9.53
C ASP A 7 -7.60 -7.73 9.66
N ARG A 8 -7.71 -9.06 9.79
CA ARG A 8 -6.54 -9.97 9.79
C ARG A 8 -5.80 -9.94 8.45
N LEU A 9 -6.52 -9.99 7.34
CA LEU A 9 -5.91 -9.93 6.00
C LEU A 9 -5.18 -8.60 5.78
N TRP A 10 -5.79 -7.49 6.20
CA TRP A 10 -5.17 -6.17 6.07
C TRP A 10 -3.95 -5.99 6.99
N ASP A 11 -3.90 -6.66 8.14
CA ASP A 11 -2.69 -6.67 8.98
C ASP A 11 -1.52 -7.36 8.28
N ILE A 12 -1.78 -8.45 7.55
CA ILE A 12 -0.78 -9.15 6.71
C ILE A 12 -0.29 -8.24 5.58
N ASP A 13 -1.19 -7.56 4.88
CA ASP A 13 -0.82 -6.60 3.82
C ASP A 13 0.07 -5.48 4.39
N LEU A 14 -0.28 -4.91 5.55
CA LEU A 14 0.53 -3.86 6.19
C LEU A 14 1.88 -4.39 6.69
N ASP A 15 1.95 -5.63 7.16
CA ASP A 15 3.21 -6.27 7.57
C ASP A 15 4.13 -6.52 6.38
N THR A 16 3.55 -6.96 5.26
CA THR A 16 4.25 -7.11 3.99
C THR A 16 4.78 -5.77 3.50
N ALA A 17 3.98 -4.69 3.58
CA ALA A 17 4.43 -3.34 3.24
C ALA A 17 5.61 -2.90 4.13
N ALA A 18 5.54 -3.12 5.45
CA ALA A 18 6.66 -2.84 6.35
C ALA A 18 7.92 -3.65 5.99
N HIS A 19 7.77 -4.89 5.54
CA HIS A 19 8.89 -5.67 5.03
C HIS A 19 9.49 -5.07 3.75
N SER A 20 8.66 -4.65 2.79
CA SER A 20 9.12 -3.98 1.57
C SER A 20 9.90 -2.69 1.87
N VAL A 21 9.52 -1.92 2.90
CA VAL A 21 10.33 -0.77 3.37
C VAL A 21 11.75 -1.19 3.75
N ARG A 22 11.91 -2.27 4.52
CA ARG A 22 13.23 -2.78 4.92
C ARG A 22 14.06 -3.26 3.72
N LEU A 23 13.42 -3.89 2.74
CA LEU A 23 14.07 -4.29 1.50
C LEU A 23 14.53 -3.08 0.68
N ILE A 24 13.72 -2.01 0.59
CA ILE A 24 14.11 -0.78 -0.11
C ILE A 24 15.32 -0.12 0.57
N LYS A 25 15.29 -0.02 1.91
CA LYS A 25 16.39 0.57 2.70
C LYS A 25 17.72 -0.18 2.50
N SER A 26 17.66 -1.51 2.36
CA SER A 26 18.84 -2.38 2.18
C SER A 26 19.25 -2.60 0.72
N ALA A 27 18.43 -2.18 -0.24
CA ALA A 27 18.72 -2.39 -1.66
C ALA A 27 19.95 -1.60 -2.12
N PRO A 28 20.82 -2.19 -2.96
CA PRO A 28 22.13 -1.64 -3.29
C PRO A 28 22.09 -0.47 -4.28
N SER A 29 20.99 -0.31 -5.02
CA SER A 29 20.83 0.77 -5.99
C SER A 29 19.37 1.07 -6.29
N ASP A 30 19.13 2.23 -6.90
CA ASP A 30 17.78 2.67 -7.24
C ASP A 30 17.11 1.78 -8.30
N ALA A 31 17.89 1.07 -9.11
CA ALA A 31 17.40 0.06 -10.04
C ALA A 31 16.62 -1.06 -9.34
N PHE A 32 16.96 -1.37 -8.08
CA PHE A 32 16.23 -2.32 -7.24
C PHE A 32 15.18 -1.62 -6.37
N ARG A 33 15.45 -0.39 -5.90
CA ARG A 33 14.53 0.35 -5.05
C ARG A 33 13.24 0.74 -5.77
N TYR A 34 13.29 1.17 -7.03
CA TYR A 34 12.08 1.61 -7.75
C TYR A 34 11.05 0.49 -7.95
N PRO A 35 11.42 -0.74 -8.40
CA PRO A 35 10.48 -1.85 -8.43
C PRO A 35 9.92 -2.23 -7.05
N LEU A 36 10.75 -2.19 -6.00
CA LEU A 36 10.31 -2.47 -4.63
C LEU A 36 9.38 -1.38 -4.09
N LEU A 37 9.61 -0.11 -4.44
CA LEU A 37 8.75 1.02 -4.08
C LEU A 37 7.36 0.88 -4.72
N ARG A 38 7.30 0.42 -5.97
CA ARG A 38 6.03 0.07 -6.62
C ARG A 38 5.29 -1.01 -5.83
N ASP A 39 5.98 -2.10 -5.48
CA ASP A 39 5.39 -3.20 -4.72
C ASP A 39 4.89 -2.74 -3.34
N LEU A 40 5.70 -1.96 -2.62
CA LEU A 40 5.33 -1.30 -1.37
C LEU A 40 4.02 -0.51 -1.51
N ILE A 41 3.92 0.35 -2.52
CA ILE A 41 2.74 1.20 -2.72
C ILE A 41 1.51 0.36 -3.06
N VAL A 42 1.63 -0.63 -3.94
CA VAL A 42 0.50 -1.51 -4.29
C VAL A 42 0.00 -2.29 -3.07
N THR A 43 0.92 -2.87 -2.30
CA THR A 43 0.61 -3.67 -1.11
C THR A 43 0.02 -2.80 -0.01
N TYR A 44 0.62 -1.63 0.27
CA TYR A 44 0.09 -0.65 1.22
C TYR A 44 -1.32 -0.19 0.89
N CYS A 45 -1.61 0.07 -0.40
CA CYS A 45 -2.91 0.59 -0.82
C CYS A 45 -4.01 -0.47 -0.82
N ARG A 46 -3.68 -1.77 -0.89
CA ARG A 46 -4.65 -2.86 -1.04
C ARG A 46 -5.78 -2.82 0.01
N PRO A 47 -5.51 -2.65 1.32
CA PRO A 47 -6.57 -2.52 2.33
C PRO A 47 -7.58 -1.41 2.06
N PHE A 48 -7.14 -0.30 1.46
CA PHE A 48 -7.98 0.88 1.23
C PHE A 48 -8.72 0.85 -0.11
N THR A 49 -8.34 -0.07 -1.00
CA THR A 49 -9.06 -0.35 -2.24
C THR A 49 -10.16 -1.38 -2.00
N ARG A 50 -11.22 -1.29 -2.80
CA ARG A 50 -12.39 -2.16 -2.65
C ARG A 50 -12.03 -3.61 -3.04
N SER A 51 -12.29 -4.56 -2.16
CA SER A 51 -12.20 -5.99 -2.49
C SER A 51 -13.30 -6.40 -3.49
N SER A 52 -13.20 -7.60 -4.05
CA SER A 52 -14.24 -8.21 -4.89
C SER A 52 -15.59 -8.29 -4.17
N GLU A 53 -15.58 -8.47 -2.84
CA GLU A 53 -16.76 -8.51 -1.99
C GLU A 53 -17.18 -7.14 -1.45
N GLY A 54 -16.52 -6.05 -1.88
CA GLY A 54 -16.92 -4.69 -1.51
C GLY A 54 -16.28 -4.14 -0.22
N HIS A 55 -15.47 -4.92 0.48
CA HIS A 55 -14.83 -4.51 1.74
C HIS A 55 -13.60 -3.63 1.51
N ARG A 56 -13.41 -2.65 2.40
CA ARG A 56 -12.21 -1.79 2.44
C ARG A 56 -11.97 -1.24 3.84
N LEU A 57 -10.71 -0.99 4.16
CA LEU A 57 -10.27 -0.32 5.37
C LEU A 57 -10.70 1.15 5.32
N SER A 58 -11.25 1.65 6.43
CA SER A 58 -11.69 3.03 6.50
C SER A 58 -10.49 3.98 6.56
N GLU A 59 -10.51 5.01 5.71
CA GLU A 59 -9.52 6.11 5.75
C GLU A 59 -9.53 6.87 7.09
N LYS A 60 -10.56 6.72 7.92
CA LYS A 60 -10.60 7.28 9.28
C LYS A 60 -9.46 6.77 10.17
N LEU A 61 -8.87 5.62 9.85
CA LEU A 61 -7.71 5.09 10.58
C LEU A 61 -6.41 5.86 10.25
N VAL A 62 -6.34 6.50 9.08
CA VAL A 62 -5.19 7.28 8.65
C VAL A 62 -5.06 8.52 9.52
N PRO A 63 -3.92 8.73 10.20
CA PRO A 63 -3.68 9.92 11.00
C PRO A 63 -3.81 11.21 10.17
N PRO A 64 -4.42 12.29 10.69
CA PRO A 64 -4.60 13.54 9.96
C PRO A 64 -3.33 14.07 9.27
N GLU A 65 -2.21 14.02 9.98
CA GLU A 65 -0.88 14.45 9.55
C GLU A 65 -0.35 13.65 8.35
N SER A 66 -0.79 12.40 8.19
CA SER A 66 -0.33 11.51 7.10
C SER A 66 -1.34 11.40 5.95
N ARG A 67 -2.49 12.08 6.01
CA ARG A 67 -3.54 11.98 4.98
C ARG A 67 -3.05 12.41 3.60
N GLN A 68 -2.20 13.43 3.53
CA GLN A 68 -1.64 13.88 2.26
C GLN A 68 -0.73 12.80 1.65
N LEU A 69 0.13 12.18 2.45
CA LEU A 69 0.99 11.08 2.01
C LEU A 69 0.16 9.88 1.55
N HIS A 70 -0.85 9.48 2.33
CA HIS A 70 -1.80 8.44 1.98
C HIS A 70 -2.48 8.71 0.63
N ALA A 71 -3.01 9.91 0.42
CA ALA A 71 -3.66 10.30 -0.81
C ALA A 71 -2.69 10.26 -2.02
N VAL A 72 -1.43 10.64 -1.82
CA VAL A 72 -0.40 10.51 -2.87
C VAL A 72 -0.18 9.05 -3.24
N MET A 73 -0.02 8.14 -2.26
CA MET A 73 0.17 6.71 -2.53
C MET A 73 -1.04 6.07 -3.24
N ILE A 74 -2.26 6.38 -2.81
CA ILE A 74 -3.49 5.90 -3.46
C ILE A 74 -3.57 6.38 -4.91
N ARG A 75 -3.26 7.66 -5.16
CA ARG A 75 -3.25 8.23 -6.51
C ARG A 75 -2.21 7.54 -7.40
N LEU A 76 -1.02 7.26 -6.87
CA LEU A 76 0.04 6.55 -7.59
C LEU A 76 -0.36 5.12 -7.93
N ARG A 77 -0.89 4.38 -6.96
CA ARG A 77 -1.40 3.02 -7.18
C ARG A 77 -2.44 3.01 -8.30
N ASN A 78 -3.47 3.85 -8.19
CA ASN A 78 -4.57 3.88 -9.16
C ASN A 78 -4.14 4.41 -10.53
N GLY A 79 -3.23 5.38 -10.54
CA GLY A 79 -2.86 6.08 -11.77
C GLY A 79 -1.69 5.47 -12.53
N GLN A 80 -0.85 4.64 -11.91
CA GLN A 80 0.42 4.21 -12.52
C GLN A 80 0.79 2.75 -12.28
N TYR A 81 0.36 2.13 -11.18
CA TYR A 81 0.88 0.80 -10.79
C TYR A 81 -0.10 -0.35 -10.93
N ALA A 82 -1.41 -0.10 -10.87
CA ALA A 82 -2.41 -1.16 -10.76
C ALA A 82 -3.38 -1.26 -11.95
N HIS A 83 -3.23 -0.41 -12.97
CA HIS A 83 -4.08 -0.46 -14.17
C HIS A 83 -3.22 -0.37 -15.42
N THR A 84 -3.60 -1.11 -16.46
CA THR A 84 -3.14 -0.89 -17.85
C THR A 84 -4.15 0.01 -18.55
N ASP A 85 -4.58 1.08 -17.89
CA ASP A 85 -5.61 1.95 -18.46
C ASP A 85 -5.05 2.77 -19.63
N ARG A 86 -5.88 3.03 -20.64
CA ARG A 86 -5.47 3.82 -21.83
C ARG A 86 -5.01 5.25 -21.48
N THR A 87 -5.31 5.71 -20.26
CA THR A 87 -4.96 7.02 -19.70
C THR A 87 -3.73 7.00 -18.79
N LEU A 88 -3.08 5.84 -18.59
CA LEU A 88 -1.97 5.60 -17.65
C LEU A 88 -0.87 6.66 -17.73
N HIS A 89 -0.44 6.99 -18.94
CA HIS A 89 0.66 7.94 -19.13
C HIS A 89 0.23 9.40 -19.23
N GLN A 90 -1.09 9.67 -19.21
CA GLN A 90 -1.72 10.96 -19.45
C GLN A 90 -0.95 11.76 -20.53
N PRO A 91 -0.83 11.22 -21.75
CA PRO A 91 0.04 11.81 -22.76
C PRO A 91 -0.41 13.23 -23.04
N LYS A 92 0.48 14.19 -22.81
CA LYS A 92 0.27 15.58 -23.22
C LYS A 92 0.81 15.74 -24.62
N PHE A 93 -0.06 16.22 -25.49
CA PHE A 93 0.27 16.52 -26.87
C PHE A 93 0.60 18.00 -27.01
N SER A 94 1.64 18.30 -27.77
CA SER A 94 1.99 19.68 -28.11
C SER A 94 2.43 19.72 -29.56
N TRP A 95 1.89 20.66 -30.32
CA TRP A 95 2.34 20.90 -31.69
C TRP A 95 3.63 21.71 -31.63
N LEU A 96 4.74 21.10 -32.02
CA LEU A 96 6.02 21.78 -32.20
C LEU A 96 6.11 22.23 -33.66
N ASN A 97 6.06 23.55 -33.87
CA ASN A 97 6.30 24.15 -35.18
C ASN A 97 7.82 24.33 -35.34
N LEU A 98 8.48 23.36 -35.96
CA LEU A 98 9.90 23.37 -36.25
C LEU A 98 10.12 23.78 -37.71
N GLY A 99 9.92 25.06 -38.01
CA GLY A 99 10.14 25.62 -39.35
C GLY A 99 9.31 24.95 -40.44
N GLU A 100 9.94 24.11 -41.27
CA GLU A 100 9.36 23.40 -42.43
C GLU A 100 8.48 22.19 -42.10
N GLY A 101 8.00 22.04 -40.86
CA GLY A 101 7.03 21.01 -40.53
C GLY A 101 6.50 21.10 -39.11
N SER A 102 5.20 20.84 -38.95
CA SER A 102 4.60 20.60 -37.63
C SER A 102 4.85 19.15 -37.22
N ARG A 103 5.49 18.96 -36.06
CA ARG A 103 5.62 17.64 -35.43
C ARG A 103 4.74 17.58 -34.18
N LEU A 104 4.01 16.48 -34.03
CA LEU A 104 3.26 16.20 -32.81
C LEU A 104 4.23 15.67 -31.76
N ALA A 105 4.53 16.47 -30.73
CA ALA A 105 5.29 16.03 -29.57
C ALA A 105 4.35 15.37 -28.56
N MET A 106 4.80 14.27 -27.96
CA MET A 106 4.12 13.57 -26.89
C MET A 106 5.02 13.55 -25.65
N SER A 107 4.48 13.94 -24.50
CA SER A 107 5.17 13.84 -23.21
C SER A 107 4.34 13.03 -22.22
N PHE A 108 5.02 12.29 -21.36
CA PHE A 108 4.40 11.44 -20.35
C PHE A 108 4.70 11.97 -18.95
N LYS A 109 3.74 11.86 -18.04
CA LYS A 109 3.98 12.17 -16.64
C LYS A 109 4.75 11.02 -15.99
N SER A 110 6.05 11.18 -15.77
CA SER A 110 6.86 10.23 -15.01
C SER A 110 6.45 10.24 -13.53
N THR A 111 6.56 9.09 -12.88
CA THR A 111 6.43 8.98 -11.43
C THR A 111 7.66 9.58 -10.77
N ASP A 112 7.45 10.47 -9.79
CA ASP A 112 8.51 10.99 -8.94
C ASP A 112 8.92 9.95 -7.89
N HIS A 113 9.64 8.92 -8.35
CA HIS A 113 10.15 7.86 -7.47
C HIS A 113 11.17 8.38 -6.47
N GLU A 114 12.01 9.35 -6.86
CA GLU A 114 13.00 9.98 -5.99
C GLU A 114 12.32 10.73 -4.83
N GLY A 115 11.31 11.56 -5.12
CA GLY A 115 10.55 12.25 -4.09
C GLY A 115 9.80 11.30 -3.14
N LEU A 116 9.40 10.12 -3.59
CA LEU A 116 8.82 9.09 -2.73
C LEU A 116 9.86 8.37 -1.87
N LEU A 117 11.02 8.01 -2.46
CA LEU A 117 12.12 7.42 -1.70
C LEU A 117 12.63 8.37 -0.62
N ALA A 118 12.68 9.68 -0.90
CA ALA A 118 13.04 10.69 0.09
C ALA A 118 12.08 10.72 1.30
N ARG A 119 10.85 10.23 1.13
CA ARG A 119 9.79 10.19 2.15
C ARG A 119 9.58 8.79 2.72
N LEU A 120 10.50 7.85 2.49
CA LEU A 120 10.35 6.45 2.91
C LEU A 120 10.17 6.30 4.43
N GLU A 121 10.81 7.16 5.23
CA GLU A 121 10.64 7.17 6.69
C GLU A 121 9.22 7.61 7.13
N GLU A 122 8.62 8.57 6.40
CA GLU A 122 7.23 8.95 6.65
C GLU A 122 6.26 7.80 6.31
N VAL A 123 6.57 7.06 5.24
CA VAL A 123 5.79 5.88 4.82
C VAL A 123 5.89 4.77 5.86
N ASP A 124 7.10 4.48 6.36
CA ASP A 124 7.35 3.50 7.41
C ASP A 124 6.56 3.84 8.68
N SER A 125 6.65 5.09 9.11
CA SER A 125 5.93 5.62 10.28
C SER A 125 4.41 5.48 10.13
N LEU A 126 3.88 5.83 8.95
CA LEU A 126 2.45 5.68 8.63
C LEU A 126 2.00 4.22 8.72
N ILE A 127 2.77 3.28 8.14
CA ILE A 127 2.46 1.85 8.19
C ILE A 127 2.43 1.37 9.65
N CYS A 128 3.44 1.72 10.44
CA CYS A 128 3.53 1.34 11.84
C CYS A 128 2.33 1.84 12.67
N VAL A 129 1.96 3.10 12.50
CA VAL A 129 0.79 3.69 13.19
C VAL A 129 -0.51 3.00 12.78
N LEU A 130 -0.68 2.69 11.48
CA LEU A 130 -1.86 1.99 10.97
C LEU A 130 -1.95 0.57 11.51
N GLN A 131 -0.84 -0.18 11.52
CA GLN A 131 -0.78 -1.52 12.11
C GLN A 131 -1.14 -1.51 13.58
N ALA A 132 -0.60 -0.56 14.35
CA ALA A 132 -0.91 -0.43 15.78
C ALA A 132 -2.41 -0.19 16.02
N LYS A 133 -3.03 0.73 15.25
CA LYS A 133 -4.48 1.01 15.35
C LYS A 133 -5.32 -0.18 14.92
N LEU A 134 -4.93 -0.86 13.84
CA LEU A 134 -5.64 -2.02 13.31
C LEU A 134 -5.60 -3.18 14.30
N ARG A 135 -4.42 -3.51 14.82
CA ARG A 135 -4.23 -4.56 15.84
C ARG A 135 -4.98 -4.24 17.13
N ASP A 136 -5.03 -2.98 17.55
CA ASP A 136 -5.83 -2.59 18.72
C ASP A 136 -7.34 -2.84 18.49
N ARG A 137 -7.86 -2.47 17.33
CA ARG A 137 -9.24 -2.77 16.93
C ARG A 137 -9.49 -4.28 16.91
N MET A 138 -8.57 -5.06 16.35
CA MET A 138 -8.68 -6.52 16.29
C MET A 138 -8.68 -7.15 17.68
N ARG A 139 -7.81 -6.72 18.60
CA ARG A 139 -7.80 -7.22 19.99
C ARG A 139 -9.15 -7.00 20.68
N LYS A 140 -9.75 -5.81 20.51
CA LYS A 140 -11.07 -5.49 21.07
C LYS A 140 -12.17 -6.37 20.51
N VAL A 141 -12.12 -6.71 19.23
CA VAL A 141 -13.10 -7.60 18.59
C VAL A 141 -12.86 -9.06 18.99
N GLN A 142 -11.61 -9.51 18.98
CA GLN A 142 -11.22 -10.86 19.38
C GLN A 142 -11.66 -11.16 20.81
N TRP A 143 -11.39 -10.26 21.76
CA TRP A 143 -11.84 -10.40 23.14
C TRP A 143 -13.36 -10.61 23.23
N LYS A 144 -14.15 -9.84 22.46
CA LYS A 144 -15.61 -10.01 22.44
C LYS A 144 -16.05 -11.36 21.88
N LEU A 145 -15.39 -11.84 20.83
CA LEU A 145 -15.68 -13.14 20.20
C LEU A 145 -15.29 -14.32 21.11
N GLU A 146 -14.17 -14.21 21.83
CA GLU A 146 -13.76 -15.18 22.84
C GLU A 146 -14.76 -15.22 24.01
N MET A 147 -15.20 -14.05 24.49
CA MET A 147 -16.20 -13.96 25.57
C MET A 147 -17.60 -14.44 25.16
N SER A 148 -17.97 -14.34 23.87
CA SER A 148 -19.24 -14.88 23.37
C SER A 148 -19.19 -16.37 22.99
N GLY A 149 -18.00 -17.00 23.04
CA GLY A 149 -17.80 -18.38 22.61
C GLY A 149 -17.83 -18.58 21.09
N GLU A 150 -17.86 -17.50 20.31
CA GLU A 150 -17.82 -17.54 18.83
C GLU A 150 -16.40 -17.78 18.29
N LEU A 151 -15.38 -17.51 19.10
CA LEU A 151 -14.01 -17.99 18.88
C LEU A 151 -13.68 -19.03 19.95
N ASN A 152 -13.41 -20.27 19.53
CA ASN A 152 -12.73 -21.21 20.42
C ASN A 152 -11.37 -20.60 20.80
N ALA A 153 -11.08 -20.53 22.09
CA ALA A 153 -9.74 -20.18 22.56
C ALA A 153 -8.73 -21.05 21.79
N PRO A 154 -7.61 -20.49 21.30
CA PRO A 154 -6.70 -21.24 20.47
C PRO A 154 -6.21 -22.46 21.24
N GLU A 155 -6.59 -23.65 20.77
CA GLU A 155 -5.84 -24.85 21.10
C GLU A 155 -4.40 -24.54 20.70
N SER A 156 -3.52 -24.54 21.71
CA SER A 156 -2.12 -24.18 21.62
C SER A 156 -1.53 -24.50 20.24
N TYR A 157 -1.14 -23.46 19.49
CA TYR A 157 -0.30 -23.65 18.31
C TYR A 157 1.05 -24.21 18.78
N THR A 158 1.16 -25.53 18.88
CA THR A 158 2.46 -26.20 18.92
C THR A 158 3.13 -25.92 17.59
N THR A 159 3.92 -24.85 17.56
CA THR A 159 4.86 -24.57 16.49
C THR A 159 5.89 -25.70 16.47
N THR A 160 5.64 -26.72 15.65
CA THR A 160 6.69 -27.63 15.21
C THR A 160 7.60 -26.85 14.26
N LEU A 161 8.54 -26.11 14.84
CA LEU A 161 9.75 -25.67 14.15
C LEU A 161 10.48 -26.94 13.68
N ARG A 162 10.26 -27.34 12.43
CA ARG A 162 11.16 -28.25 11.72
C ARG A 162 12.50 -27.53 11.57
N ARG A 163 13.47 -27.94 12.38
CA ARG A 163 14.89 -27.75 12.06
C ARG A 163 15.19 -28.57 10.80
N GLY A 164 15.68 -27.89 9.77
CA GLY A 164 16.27 -28.44 8.55
C GLY A 164 17.44 -27.55 8.18
#